data_AF-G7IAV1-F1
#
_entry.id   AF-G7IAV1-F1
#
_cell.length_a   1.000
_cell.length_b   1.000
_cell.length_c   1.000
_cell.angle_alpha   90.00
_cell.angle_beta   90.00
_cell.angle_gamma   90.00
#
_symmetry.space_group_name_H-M   'P 1'
#
loop_
_entity.id
_entity.type
_entity.pdbx_description
1 polymer ?
#
loop_
_entity_poly.entity_id
_entity_poly.type
_entity_poly.pdbx_seq_one_letter_code
_entity_poly.pdbx_strand_id
1 'polypeptide(L)'
;MENSGSGEEEALLVKAAKSTDELYLLRDTYFPQNPDDRTSNLQQHSDLILTLLDSVPPEERKSPTQRAIFEYLRGKVLDVFPEYKKEAEDHLSKAVKLNPSLADAWLCLGNCIWKKGDLSAAKNCLNLALNKGPNKKILCQLSMLKRSMSQSADNQAELVDESIQHAKEAIALDVKDGNSWYNLGNAYVTSFFVTGGWDHTRLSHSLKAYQNAEKDEGIKSNPDFYFNSAIANKYLENYERALSGFEAAASKDPGLNAADEVQKIVNLLDNVDNLLRVHVRAKRIAALAASLAAVNLKLPYRTVTMDLLSEGLNRTLAVDGKVLFFIRSEGVAPLYYLLCDSNQTCFVLSIYGVRQDVIKGGDQLTLLDPCFRDVDVSWKEKHYQFKSIRLDFYEQVLVNGKALTPQQAIRTSIYAQHKP
;
A
#
# COMPACT_ATOMS: atom_id res chain seq x y z
N MET A 1 15.36 -64.20 5.83
CA MET A 1 15.53 -63.58 4.50
C MET A 1 14.43 -62.57 4.34
N GLU A 2 14.86 -61.31 4.43
CA GLU A 2 14.29 -60.10 3.83
C GLU A 2 12.80 -59.80 4.02
N ASN A 3 12.58 -59.12 5.14
CA ASN A 3 11.60 -58.05 5.30
C ASN A 3 12.24 -56.75 4.73
N SER A 4 11.87 -56.31 3.52
CA SER A 4 12.17 -54.96 3.01
C SER A 4 11.44 -54.69 1.69
N GLY A 5 10.42 -53.82 1.71
CA GLY A 5 9.77 -53.35 0.49
C GLY A 5 8.37 -52.77 0.62
N SER A 6 7.98 -52.21 1.76
CA SER A 6 6.74 -51.40 1.88
C SER A 6 7.12 -49.94 2.13
N GLY A 7 7.77 -49.33 1.14
CA GLY A 7 7.71 -47.87 0.99
C GLY A 7 6.41 -47.56 0.27
N GLU A 8 5.47 -46.89 0.93
CA GLU A 8 4.24 -46.42 0.31
C GLU A 8 4.59 -45.60 -0.94
N GLU A 9 4.27 -46.10 -2.14
CA GLU A 9 4.30 -45.28 -3.36
C GLU A 9 3.29 -44.15 -3.17
N GLU A 10 3.80 -42.94 -2.93
CA GLU A 10 2.97 -41.75 -2.84
C GLU A 10 2.24 -41.53 -4.17
N ALA A 11 0.91 -41.58 -4.13
CA ALA A 11 0.07 -41.42 -5.33
C ALA A 11 0.46 -40.16 -6.11
N LEU A 12 0.56 -40.27 -7.44
CA LEU A 12 1.13 -39.24 -8.30
C LEU A 12 0.42 -37.88 -8.15
N LEU A 13 -0.89 -37.89 -7.89
CA LEU A 13 -1.67 -36.69 -7.61
C LEU A 13 -1.24 -35.97 -6.33
N VAL A 14 -0.85 -36.70 -5.27
CA VAL A 14 -0.38 -36.11 -4.01
C VAL A 14 0.98 -35.46 -4.23
N LYS A 15 1.86 -36.13 -4.97
CA LYS A 15 3.16 -35.56 -5.37
C LYS A 15 2.99 -34.29 -6.20
N ALA A 16 2.08 -34.31 -7.19
CA ALA A 16 1.78 -33.14 -8.00
C ALA A 16 1.22 -31.98 -7.17
N ALA A 17 0.37 -32.25 -6.17
CA ALA A 17 -0.15 -31.23 -5.26
C ALA A 17 0.98 -30.55 -4.46
N LYS A 18 1.88 -31.34 -3.86
CA LYS A 18 3.04 -30.83 -3.13
C LYS A 18 3.94 -29.95 -4.01
N SER A 19 4.30 -30.43 -5.20
CA SER A 19 5.11 -29.67 -6.14
C SER A 19 4.40 -28.40 -6.65
N THR A 20 3.07 -28.41 -6.74
CA THR A 20 2.28 -27.21 -7.08
C THR A 20 2.34 -26.17 -5.96
N ASP A 21 2.33 -26.60 -4.69
CA ASP A 21 2.47 -25.67 -3.56
C ASP A 21 3.89 -25.10 -3.48
N GLU A 22 4.92 -25.90 -3.77
CA GLU A 22 6.31 -25.43 -3.91
C GLU A 22 6.47 -24.43 -5.06
N LEU A 23 5.79 -24.66 -6.20
CA LEU A 23 5.77 -23.73 -7.33
C LEU A 23 5.18 -22.37 -6.93
N TYR A 24 4.10 -22.35 -6.15
CA TYR A 24 3.50 -21.10 -5.68
C TYR A 24 4.35 -20.42 -4.60
N LEU A 25 5.02 -21.19 -3.73
CA LEU A 25 6.01 -20.64 -2.81
C LEU A 25 7.14 -19.95 -3.58
N LEU A 26 7.70 -20.63 -4.59
CA LEU A 26 8.72 -20.06 -5.48
C LEU A 26 8.21 -18.77 -6.14
N ARG A 27 6.99 -18.79 -6.69
CA ARG A 27 6.35 -17.60 -7.27
C ARG A 27 6.30 -16.46 -6.25
N ASP A 28 5.89 -16.72 -5.02
CA ASP A 28 5.61 -15.69 -4.03
C ASP A 28 6.85 -15.21 -3.26
N THR A 29 7.98 -15.91 -3.34
CA THR A 29 9.19 -15.58 -2.57
C THR A 29 10.46 -15.37 -3.40
N TYR A 30 10.48 -15.73 -4.68
CA TYR A 30 11.66 -15.59 -5.54
C TYR A 30 11.54 -14.39 -6.48
N PHE A 31 12.29 -13.33 -6.17
CA PHE A 31 12.33 -12.08 -6.93
C PHE A 31 13.78 -11.71 -7.32
N PRO A 32 14.32 -12.32 -8.40
CA PRO A 32 15.66 -12.02 -8.90
C PRO A 32 15.74 -10.60 -9.50
N GLN A 33 16.97 -10.09 -9.65
CA GLN A 33 17.23 -8.79 -10.30
C GLN A 33 16.77 -8.77 -11.75
N ASN A 34 16.94 -9.89 -12.47
CA ASN A 34 16.41 -10.05 -13.82
C ASN A 34 15.05 -10.78 -13.77
N PRO A 35 13.94 -10.13 -14.14
CA PRO A 35 12.61 -10.76 -14.12
C PRO A 35 12.51 -12.03 -14.98
N ASP A 36 13.29 -12.13 -16.05
CA ASP A 36 13.28 -13.30 -16.94
C ASP A 36 13.76 -14.58 -16.25
N ASP A 37 14.62 -14.46 -15.24
CA ASP A 37 15.09 -15.60 -14.44
C ASP A 37 13.94 -16.19 -13.61
N ARG A 38 13.05 -15.35 -13.08
CA ARG A 38 11.84 -15.79 -12.36
C ARG A 38 10.91 -16.52 -13.31
N THR A 39 10.62 -15.94 -14.46
CA THR A 39 9.73 -16.52 -15.48
C THR A 39 10.26 -17.88 -15.96
N SER A 40 11.56 -17.98 -16.24
CA SER A 40 12.21 -19.22 -16.68
C SER A 40 12.15 -20.32 -15.61
N ASN A 41 12.37 -19.96 -14.35
CA ASN A 41 12.32 -20.90 -13.22
C ASN A 41 10.88 -21.41 -13.00
N LEU A 42 9.89 -20.51 -13.01
CA LEU A 42 8.48 -20.89 -12.93
C LEU A 42 8.06 -21.79 -14.09
N GLN A 43 8.54 -21.53 -15.31
CA GLN A 43 8.28 -22.35 -16.49
C GLN A 43 8.85 -23.76 -16.33
N GLN A 44 10.13 -23.89 -15.93
CA GLN A 44 10.76 -25.18 -15.72
C GLN A 44 10.00 -26.04 -14.69
N HIS A 45 9.64 -25.47 -13.54
CA HIS A 45 8.89 -26.19 -12.52
C HIS A 45 7.47 -26.54 -12.99
N SER A 46 6.81 -25.64 -13.72
CA SER A 46 5.47 -25.89 -14.29
C SER A 46 5.50 -27.08 -15.25
N ASP A 47 6.48 -27.14 -16.16
CA ASP A 47 6.60 -28.20 -17.15
C ASP A 47 6.84 -29.58 -16.50
N LEU A 48 7.62 -29.62 -15.42
CA LEU A 48 7.83 -30.85 -14.64
C LEU A 48 6.53 -31.33 -13.98
N ILE A 49 5.74 -30.41 -13.40
CA ILE A 49 4.47 -30.76 -12.75
C ILE A 49 3.43 -31.18 -13.79
N LEU A 50 3.38 -30.52 -14.95
CA LEU A 50 2.49 -30.92 -16.05
C LEU A 50 2.85 -32.31 -16.58
N THR A 51 4.14 -32.61 -16.75
CA THR A 51 4.63 -33.96 -17.13
C THR A 51 4.23 -35.02 -16.10
N LEU A 52 4.35 -34.69 -14.82
CA LEU A 52 3.93 -35.56 -13.72
C LEU A 52 2.40 -35.81 -13.77
N LEU A 53 1.60 -34.77 -13.98
CA LEU A 53 0.16 -34.87 -14.13
C LEU A 53 -0.22 -35.72 -15.34
N ASP A 54 0.41 -35.50 -16.49
CA ASP A 54 0.16 -36.27 -17.71
C ASP A 54 0.43 -37.78 -17.51
N SER A 55 1.35 -38.12 -16.60
CA SER A 55 1.70 -39.50 -16.21
C SER A 55 0.70 -40.16 -15.23
N VAL A 56 -0.25 -39.41 -14.66
CA VAL A 56 -1.26 -39.96 -13.73
C VAL A 56 -2.15 -40.97 -14.48
N PRO A 57 -2.25 -42.24 -14.03
CA PRO A 57 -3.01 -43.26 -14.75
C PRO A 57 -4.52 -42.96 -14.74
N PRO A 58 -5.28 -43.39 -15.76
CA PRO A 58 -6.74 -43.22 -15.80
C PRO A 58 -7.45 -43.75 -14.55
N GLU A 59 -6.92 -44.81 -13.94
CA GLU A 59 -7.35 -45.41 -12.67
C GLU A 59 -7.46 -44.38 -11.55
N GLU A 60 -6.47 -43.50 -11.43
CA GLU A 60 -6.42 -42.41 -10.45
C GLU A 60 -7.32 -41.23 -10.82
N ARG A 61 -7.95 -41.24 -12.00
CA ARG A 61 -8.88 -40.21 -12.48
C ARG A 61 -10.32 -40.73 -12.64
N LYS A 62 -10.63 -41.91 -12.09
CA LYS A 62 -11.94 -42.59 -12.29
C LYS A 62 -13.08 -41.90 -11.55
N SER A 63 -12.86 -41.42 -10.32
CA SER A 63 -13.92 -40.75 -9.56
C SER A 63 -14.05 -39.27 -9.95
N PRO A 64 -15.26 -38.68 -9.89
CA PRO A 64 -15.46 -37.24 -10.10
C PRO A 64 -14.58 -36.38 -9.19
N THR A 65 -14.36 -36.79 -7.94
CA THR A 65 -13.53 -36.08 -6.97
C THR A 65 -12.05 -36.07 -7.37
N GLN A 66 -11.49 -37.23 -7.74
CA GLN A 66 -10.09 -37.29 -8.18
C GLN A 66 -9.89 -36.54 -9.50
N ARG A 67 -10.84 -36.66 -10.43
CA ARG A 67 -10.81 -35.89 -11.67
C ARG A 67 -10.89 -34.38 -11.41
N ALA A 68 -11.70 -33.95 -10.44
CA ALA A 68 -11.76 -32.54 -10.05
C ALA A 68 -10.41 -32.04 -9.51
N ILE A 69 -9.73 -32.83 -8.67
CA ILE A 69 -8.39 -32.51 -8.14
C ILE A 69 -7.37 -32.42 -9.28
N PHE A 70 -7.38 -33.38 -10.20
CA PHE A 70 -6.50 -33.37 -11.38
C PHE A 70 -6.68 -32.09 -12.22
N GLU A 71 -7.93 -31.77 -12.58
CA GLU A 71 -8.26 -30.57 -13.38
C GLU A 71 -7.91 -29.29 -12.61
N TYR A 72 -8.11 -29.26 -11.28
CA TYR A 72 -7.71 -28.16 -10.42
C TYR A 72 -6.19 -27.94 -10.43
N LEU A 73 -5.40 -28.99 -10.20
CA LEU A 73 -3.94 -28.89 -10.16
C LEU A 73 -3.38 -28.43 -11.50
N ARG A 74 -3.85 -29.02 -12.61
CA ARG A 74 -3.42 -28.62 -13.96
C ARG A 74 -3.74 -27.15 -14.24
N GLY A 75 -4.96 -26.73 -13.91
CA GLY A 75 -5.37 -25.33 -14.02
C GLY A 75 -4.56 -24.37 -13.15
N LYS A 76 -4.29 -24.73 -11.90
CA LYS A 76 -3.50 -23.94 -10.94
C LYS A 76 -2.05 -23.76 -11.39
N VAL A 77 -1.43 -24.81 -11.95
CA VAL A 77 -0.06 -24.74 -12.51
C VAL A 77 -0.02 -23.80 -13.71
N LEU A 78 -0.99 -23.92 -14.63
CA LEU A 78 -1.07 -23.03 -15.80
C LEU A 78 -1.30 -21.56 -15.40
N ASP A 79 -2.04 -21.32 -14.31
CA ASP A 79 -2.31 -19.99 -13.75
C ASP A 79 -1.16 -19.40 -12.90
N VAL A 80 0.01 -20.05 -12.80
CA VAL A 80 1.12 -19.49 -11.99
C VAL A 80 1.64 -18.15 -12.53
N PHE A 81 1.47 -17.89 -13.82
CA PHE A 81 1.97 -16.69 -14.49
C PHE A 81 1.02 -15.50 -14.34
N PRO A 82 1.54 -14.24 -14.40
CA PRO A 82 0.70 -13.05 -14.33
C PRO A 82 -0.30 -12.93 -15.48
N GLU A 83 0.05 -13.43 -16.67
CA GLU A 83 -0.78 -13.34 -17.87
C GLU A 83 -1.93 -14.35 -17.84
N TYR A 84 -3.11 -13.91 -18.30
CA TYR A 84 -4.26 -14.80 -18.45
C TYR A 84 -4.01 -15.89 -19.50
N LYS A 85 -4.26 -17.15 -19.10
CA LYS A 85 -4.24 -18.32 -19.99
C LYS A 85 -5.63 -18.96 -20.05
N LYS A 86 -6.22 -18.99 -21.25
CA LYS A 86 -7.54 -19.63 -21.48
C LYS A 86 -7.57 -21.11 -21.07
N GLU A 87 -6.46 -21.83 -21.30
CA GLU A 87 -6.34 -23.24 -20.91
C GLU A 87 -6.48 -23.43 -19.37
N ALA A 88 -5.92 -22.50 -18.58
CA ALA A 88 -6.07 -22.52 -17.12
C ALA A 88 -7.54 -22.36 -16.72
N GLU A 89 -8.23 -21.37 -17.29
CA GLU A 89 -9.67 -21.12 -17.06
C GLU A 89 -10.50 -22.37 -17.39
N ASP A 90 -10.21 -23.05 -18.50
CA ASP A 90 -10.96 -24.23 -18.94
C ASP A 90 -10.79 -25.42 -17.98
N HIS A 91 -9.57 -25.66 -17.49
CA HIS A 91 -9.30 -26.69 -16.49
C HIS A 91 -9.96 -26.36 -15.14
N LEU A 92 -9.80 -25.12 -14.65
CA LEU A 92 -10.41 -24.68 -13.39
C LEU A 92 -11.94 -24.71 -13.46
N SER A 93 -12.53 -24.35 -14.60
CA SER A 93 -13.97 -24.44 -14.86
C SER A 93 -14.48 -25.89 -14.83
N LYS A 94 -13.69 -26.85 -15.34
CA LYS A 94 -14.03 -28.29 -15.22
C LYS A 94 -13.93 -28.75 -13.77
N ALA A 95 -12.91 -28.33 -13.04
CA ALA A 95 -12.71 -28.70 -11.65
C ALA A 95 -13.90 -28.31 -10.76
N VAL A 96 -14.37 -27.07 -10.86
CA VAL A 96 -15.53 -26.59 -10.07
C VAL A 96 -16.86 -27.23 -10.50
N LYS A 97 -17.00 -27.67 -11.75
CA LYS A 97 -18.18 -28.42 -12.22
C LYS A 97 -18.18 -29.85 -11.67
N LEU A 98 -17.03 -30.50 -11.61
CA LEU A 98 -16.86 -31.86 -11.11
C LEU A 98 -16.98 -31.93 -9.58
N ASN A 99 -16.44 -30.92 -8.88
CA ASN A 99 -16.56 -30.79 -7.44
C ASN A 99 -16.85 -29.32 -7.05
N PRO A 100 -18.13 -28.94 -6.97
CA PRO A 100 -18.53 -27.59 -6.58
C PRO A 100 -18.12 -27.17 -5.16
N SER A 101 -17.72 -28.12 -4.30
CA SER A 101 -17.31 -27.85 -2.92
C SER A 101 -15.79 -27.60 -2.79
N LEU A 102 -15.02 -27.73 -3.87
CA LEU A 102 -13.58 -27.50 -3.88
C LEU A 102 -13.27 -25.99 -3.87
N ALA A 103 -13.23 -25.40 -2.68
CA ALA A 103 -13.06 -23.96 -2.49
C ALA A 103 -11.80 -23.39 -3.16
N ASP A 104 -10.67 -24.10 -3.11
CA ASP A 104 -9.43 -23.66 -3.74
C ASP A 104 -9.52 -23.62 -5.27
N ALA A 105 -10.33 -24.47 -5.90
CA ALA A 105 -10.55 -24.42 -7.35
C ALA A 105 -11.37 -23.20 -7.75
N TRP A 106 -12.37 -22.82 -6.96
CA TRP A 106 -13.10 -21.57 -7.16
C TRP A 106 -12.22 -20.35 -6.95
N LEU A 107 -11.34 -20.37 -5.93
CA LEU A 107 -10.37 -19.31 -5.69
C LEU A 107 -9.45 -19.11 -6.89
N CYS A 108 -8.83 -20.18 -7.39
CA CYS A 108 -7.99 -20.13 -8.59
C CYS A 108 -8.78 -19.69 -9.83
N LEU A 109 -10.01 -20.19 -10.02
CA LEU A 109 -10.85 -19.77 -11.15
C LEU A 109 -11.18 -18.27 -11.09
N GLY A 110 -11.52 -17.75 -9.91
CA GLY A 110 -11.77 -16.33 -9.68
C GLY A 110 -10.56 -15.47 -10.02
N ASN A 111 -9.37 -15.87 -9.57
CA ASN A 111 -8.11 -15.17 -9.88
C ASN A 111 -7.78 -15.21 -11.37
N CYS A 112 -7.97 -16.37 -12.01
CA CYS A 112 -7.75 -16.52 -13.45
C CYS A 112 -8.68 -15.62 -14.27
N ILE A 113 -9.96 -15.54 -13.91
CA ILE A 113 -10.94 -14.62 -14.52
C ILE A 113 -10.60 -13.16 -14.21
N TRP A 114 -10.04 -12.86 -13.04
CA TRP A 114 -9.57 -11.51 -12.73
C TRP A 114 -8.42 -11.11 -13.67
N LYS A 115 -7.44 -11.98 -13.92
CA LYS A 115 -6.36 -11.72 -14.91
C LYS A 115 -6.88 -11.48 -16.33
N LYS A 116 -8.03 -12.07 -16.69
CA LYS A 116 -8.72 -11.82 -17.97
C LYS A 116 -9.29 -10.40 -18.06
N GLY A 117 -9.45 -9.71 -16.93
CA GLY A 117 -10.04 -8.37 -16.82
C GLY A 117 -11.54 -8.36 -16.54
N ASP A 118 -12.20 -9.52 -16.44
CA ASP A 118 -13.64 -9.59 -16.15
C ASP A 118 -13.91 -9.57 -14.64
N LEU A 119 -13.85 -8.37 -14.05
CA LEU A 119 -14.00 -8.17 -12.61
C LEU A 119 -15.38 -8.63 -12.09
N SER A 120 -16.42 -8.51 -12.91
CA SER A 120 -17.78 -8.92 -12.54
C SER A 120 -17.88 -10.44 -12.47
N ALA A 121 -17.36 -11.16 -13.47
CA ALA A 121 -17.35 -12.62 -13.45
C ALA A 121 -16.45 -13.16 -12.32
N ALA A 122 -15.30 -12.52 -12.06
CA ALA A 122 -14.43 -12.88 -10.93
C ALA A 122 -15.16 -12.74 -9.59
N LYS A 123 -15.88 -11.63 -9.37
CA LYS A 123 -16.69 -11.41 -8.16
C LYS A 123 -17.76 -12.48 -7.99
N ASN A 124 -18.49 -12.80 -9.06
CA ASN A 124 -19.52 -13.82 -9.03
C ASN A 124 -18.93 -15.20 -8.69
N CYS A 125 -17.79 -15.54 -9.28
CA CYS A 125 -17.05 -16.77 -9.01
C CYS A 125 -16.68 -16.91 -7.53
N LEU A 126 -16.06 -15.87 -6.94
CA LEU A 126 -15.66 -15.86 -5.53
C LEU A 126 -16.87 -15.88 -4.58
N ASN A 127 -17.96 -15.19 -4.91
CA ASN A 127 -19.20 -15.23 -4.12
C ASN A 127 -19.85 -16.63 -4.14
N LEU A 128 -19.86 -17.30 -5.29
CA LEU A 128 -20.33 -18.69 -5.38
C LEU A 128 -19.50 -19.63 -4.50
N ALA A 129 -18.20 -19.38 -4.40
CA ALA A 129 -17.30 -20.11 -3.51
C ALA A 129 -17.67 -19.91 -2.04
N LEU A 130 -17.93 -18.66 -1.61
CA LEU A 130 -18.37 -18.36 -0.24
C LEU A 130 -19.72 -18.97 0.12
N ASN A 131 -20.63 -19.10 -0.85
CA ASN A 131 -21.91 -19.79 -0.63
C ASN A 131 -21.75 -21.28 -0.28
N LYS A 132 -20.57 -21.87 -0.51
CA LYS A 132 -20.24 -23.25 -0.12
C LYS A 132 -19.66 -23.33 1.30
N GLY A 133 -19.17 -22.23 1.83
CA GLY A 133 -18.65 -22.14 3.19
C GLY A 133 -17.74 -20.93 3.37
N PRO A 134 -17.64 -20.39 4.60
CA PRO A 134 -16.74 -19.28 4.90
C PRO A 134 -15.29 -19.69 4.68
N ASN A 135 -14.52 -18.84 4.00
CA ASN A 135 -13.11 -19.10 3.72
C ASN A 135 -12.31 -17.80 3.70
N LYS A 136 -11.29 -17.69 4.56
CA LYS A 136 -10.49 -16.47 4.72
C LYS A 136 -9.75 -16.06 3.45
N LYS A 137 -9.24 -17.01 2.66
CA LYS A 137 -8.52 -16.71 1.41
C LYS A 137 -9.45 -16.09 0.37
N ILE A 138 -10.67 -16.62 0.23
CA ILE A 138 -11.69 -16.07 -0.67
C ILE A 138 -12.15 -14.68 -0.22
N LEU A 139 -12.35 -14.47 1.08
CA LEU A 139 -12.68 -13.15 1.64
C LEU A 139 -11.57 -12.12 1.40
N CYS A 140 -10.30 -12.50 1.57
CA CYS A 140 -9.17 -11.65 1.21
C CYS A 140 -9.18 -11.30 -0.29
N GLN A 141 -9.40 -12.27 -1.18
CA GLN A 141 -9.48 -12.00 -2.61
C GLN A 141 -10.66 -11.09 -2.98
N LEU A 142 -11.83 -11.27 -2.38
CA LEU A 142 -12.96 -10.35 -2.57
C LEU A 142 -12.63 -8.94 -2.08
N SER A 143 -11.95 -8.83 -0.93
CA SER A 143 -11.47 -7.54 -0.44
C SER A 143 -10.55 -6.86 -1.47
N MET A 144 -9.59 -7.60 -2.05
CA MET A 144 -8.68 -7.08 -3.07
C MET A 144 -9.41 -6.69 -4.36
N LEU A 145 -10.27 -7.56 -4.87
CA LEU A 145 -11.05 -7.34 -6.08
C LEU A 145 -11.94 -6.10 -5.96
N LYS A 146 -12.59 -5.91 -4.81
CA LYS A 146 -13.43 -4.74 -4.54
C LYS A 146 -12.65 -3.42 -4.61
N ARG A 147 -11.41 -3.39 -4.10
CA ARG A 147 -10.53 -2.21 -4.26
C ARG A 147 -10.16 -1.98 -5.71
N SER A 148 -9.86 -3.04 -6.46
CA SER A 148 -9.58 -2.93 -7.89
C SER A 148 -10.78 -2.38 -8.67
N MET A 149 -11.98 -2.90 -8.42
CA MET A 149 -13.23 -2.41 -9.01
C MET A 149 -13.50 -0.94 -8.67
N SER A 150 -13.12 -0.48 -7.46
CA SER A 150 -13.34 0.90 -7.04
C SER A 150 -12.57 1.94 -7.87
N GLN A 151 -11.46 1.56 -8.52
CA GLN A 151 -10.61 2.52 -9.25
C GLN A 151 -11.31 3.12 -10.49
N SER A 152 -12.28 2.40 -11.07
CA SER A 152 -12.99 2.78 -12.29
C SER A 152 -14.51 2.93 -12.10
N ALA A 153 -15.00 2.83 -10.87
CA ALA A 153 -16.42 2.91 -10.54
C ALA A 153 -16.83 4.33 -10.09
N ASP A 154 -18.12 4.66 -10.25
CA ASP A 154 -18.69 5.89 -9.68
C ASP A 154 -18.96 5.73 -8.16
N ASN A 155 -19.29 4.52 -7.70
CA ASN A 155 -19.57 4.20 -6.29
C ASN A 155 -18.33 3.70 -5.52
N GLN A 156 -17.20 4.39 -5.70
CA GLN A 156 -15.91 3.98 -5.15
C GLN A 156 -15.95 3.71 -3.64
N ALA A 157 -16.56 4.62 -2.87
CA ALA A 157 -16.60 4.54 -1.41
C ALA A 157 -17.34 3.28 -0.91
N GLU A 158 -18.46 2.95 -1.54
CA GLU A 158 -19.27 1.75 -1.20
C GLU A 158 -18.47 0.47 -1.46
N LEU A 159 -17.82 0.36 -2.63
CA LEU A 159 -16.98 -0.79 -2.96
C LEU A 159 -15.82 -0.96 -1.98
N VAL A 160 -15.23 0.15 -1.51
CA VAL A 160 -14.15 0.09 -0.53
C VAL A 160 -14.67 -0.26 0.87
N ASP A 161 -15.86 0.17 1.27
CA ASP A 161 -16.47 -0.27 2.52
C ASP A 161 -16.81 -1.77 2.49
N GLU A 162 -17.30 -2.30 1.36
CA GLU A 162 -17.43 -3.75 1.16
C GLU A 162 -16.07 -4.47 1.24
N SER A 163 -15.00 -3.86 0.72
CA SER A 163 -13.62 -4.40 0.85
C SER A 163 -13.17 -4.51 2.31
N ILE A 164 -13.46 -3.48 3.12
CA ILE A 164 -13.18 -3.47 4.56
C ILE A 164 -13.98 -4.56 5.27
N GLN A 165 -15.26 -4.74 4.90
CA GLN A 165 -16.12 -5.74 5.49
C GLN A 165 -15.59 -7.16 5.25
N HIS A 166 -15.24 -7.51 4.01
CA HIS A 166 -14.67 -8.82 3.71
C HIS A 166 -13.32 -9.06 4.41
N ALA A 167 -12.45 -8.05 4.52
CA ALA A 167 -11.20 -8.19 5.26
C ALA A 167 -11.43 -8.43 6.76
N LYS A 168 -12.42 -7.77 7.37
CA LYS A 168 -12.80 -8.01 8.77
C LYS A 168 -13.39 -9.41 8.98
N GLU A 169 -14.20 -9.89 8.05
CA GLU A 169 -14.71 -11.26 8.08
C GLU A 169 -13.58 -12.29 7.97
N ALA A 170 -12.57 -12.04 7.13
CA ALA A 170 -11.40 -12.91 7.03
C ALA A 170 -10.63 -13.00 8.36
N ILE A 171 -10.42 -11.86 9.04
CA ILE A 171 -9.80 -11.79 10.37
C ILE A 171 -10.67 -12.51 11.42
N ALA A 172 -12.00 -12.43 11.33
CA ALA A 172 -12.89 -13.11 12.25
C ALA A 172 -12.78 -14.64 12.15
N LEU A 173 -12.42 -15.18 10.98
CA LEU A 173 -12.14 -16.61 10.81
C LEU A 173 -10.77 -17.01 11.36
N ASP A 174 -9.77 -16.12 11.29
CA ASP A 174 -8.45 -16.36 11.86
C ASP A 174 -7.75 -15.03 12.22
N VAL A 175 -7.78 -14.69 13.51
CA VAL A 175 -7.22 -13.43 14.02
C VAL A 175 -5.68 -13.40 13.97
N LYS A 176 -5.03 -14.54 13.78
CA LYS A 176 -3.56 -14.64 13.69
C LYS A 176 -3.06 -14.54 12.25
N ASP A 177 -3.95 -14.57 11.25
CA ASP A 177 -3.59 -14.53 9.83
C ASP A 177 -3.08 -13.14 9.42
N GLY A 178 -1.77 -13.04 9.17
CA GLY A 178 -1.14 -11.78 8.80
C GLY A 178 -1.65 -11.24 7.47
N ASN A 179 -1.96 -12.12 6.52
CA ASN A 179 -2.48 -11.71 5.21
C ASN A 179 -3.88 -11.06 5.30
N SER A 180 -4.75 -11.52 6.19
CA SER A 180 -6.07 -10.92 6.44
C SER A 180 -5.94 -9.53 7.05
N TRP A 181 -5.04 -9.35 8.03
CA TRP A 181 -4.72 -8.04 8.59
C TRP A 181 -4.08 -7.09 7.57
N TYR A 182 -3.16 -7.60 6.74
CA TYR A 182 -2.55 -6.84 5.65
C TYR A 182 -3.61 -6.34 4.66
N ASN A 183 -4.57 -7.20 4.28
CA ASN A 183 -5.66 -6.81 3.40
C ASN A 183 -6.57 -5.75 4.00
N LEU A 184 -6.85 -5.82 5.32
CA LEU A 184 -7.57 -4.77 6.02
C LEU A 184 -6.79 -3.44 6.01
N GLY A 185 -5.47 -3.49 6.19
CA GLY A 185 -4.59 -2.32 6.09
C GLY A 185 -4.70 -1.64 4.72
N ASN A 186 -4.56 -2.42 3.65
CA ASN A 186 -4.73 -1.94 2.27
C ASN A 186 -6.12 -1.32 2.04
N ALA A 187 -7.18 -1.96 2.55
CA ALA A 187 -8.55 -1.45 2.43
C ALA A 187 -8.75 -0.10 3.13
N TYR A 188 -8.17 0.09 4.31
CA TYR A 188 -8.20 1.39 4.98
C TYR A 188 -7.37 2.46 4.26
N VAL A 189 -6.21 2.12 3.68
CA VAL A 189 -5.44 3.05 2.85
C VAL A 189 -6.25 3.48 1.64
N THR A 190 -6.89 2.54 0.93
CA THR A 190 -7.76 2.89 -0.21
C THR A 190 -8.95 3.73 0.24
N SER A 191 -9.58 3.40 1.38
CA SER A 191 -10.70 4.17 1.94
C SER A 191 -10.30 5.61 2.21
N PHE A 192 -9.11 5.82 2.77
CA PHE A 192 -8.58 7.15 3.00
C PHE A 192 -8.49 7.97 1.70
N PHE A 193 -7.90 7.42 0.64
CA PHE A 193 -7.73 8.17 -0.61
C PHE A 193 -9.03 8.37 -1.38
N VAL A 194 -9.91 7.36 -1.42
CA VAL A 194 -11.22 7.45 -2.09
C VAL A 194 -12.14 8.45 -1.39
N THR A 195 -12.04 8.60 -0.07
CA THR A 195 -12.85 9.59 0.67
C THR A 195 -12.28 11.00 0.64
N GLY A 196 -11.22 11.25 -0.14
CA GLY A 196 -10.64 12.57 -0.36
C GLY A 196 -9.42 12.89 0.52
N GLY A 197 -8.85 11.89 1.19
CA GLY A 197 -7.54 12.03 1.83
C GLY A 197 -7.52 12.86 3.11
N TRP A 198 -8.60 12.81 3.91
CA TRP A 198 -8.70 13.64 5.12
C TRP A 198 -9.05 12.91 6.41
N ASP A 199 -9.68 11.73 6.30
CA ASP A 199 -10.01 10.94 7.48
C ASP A 199 -8.75 10.20 7.98
N HIS A 200 -7.90 10.89 8.74
CA HIS A 200 -6.69 10.32 9.34
C HIS A 200 -6.98 9.13 10.26
N THR A 201 -8.23 8.94 10.71
CA THR A 201 -8.60 7.73 11.44
C THR A 201 -8.45 6.48 10.56
N ARG A 202 -8.71 6.57 9.25
CA ARG A 202 -8.51 5.47 8.29
C ARG A 202 -7.04 5.11 8.17
N LEU A 203 -6.14 6.06 8.03
CA LEU A 203 -4.69 5.78 8.02
C LEU A 203 -4.20 5.24 9.37
N SER A 204 -4.72 5.74 10.49
CA SER A 204 -4.41 5.18 11.81
C SER A 204 -4.87 3.72 11.91
N HIS A 205 -6.07 3.40 11.42
CA HIS A 205 -6.58 2.04 11.34
C HIS A 205 -5.73 1.16 10.41
N SER A 206 -5.24 1.68 9.28
CA SER A 206 -4.36 0.91 8.41
C SER A 206 -3.03 0.57 9.09
N LEU A 207 -2.42 1.54 9.80
CA LEU A 207 -1.19 1.27 10.55
C LEU A 207 -1.39 0.22 11.64
N LYS A 208 -2.51 0.28 12.38
CA LYS A 208 -2.86 -0.74 13.38
C LYS A 208 -3.06 -2.11 12.74
N ALA A 209 -3.66 -2.17 11.55
CA ALA A 209 -3.83 -3.43 10.82
C ALA A 209 -2.47 -3.99 10.38
N TYR A 210 -1.58 -3.18 9.81
CA TYR A 210 -0.23 -3.62 9.45
C TYR A 210 0.60 -4.08 10.66
N GLN A 211 0.50 -3.39 11.80
CA GLN A 211 1.15 -3.81 13.04
C GLN A 211 0.65 -5.17 13.55
N ASN A 212 -0.62 -5.50 13.32
CA ASN A 212 -1.13 -6.83 13.64
C ASN A 212 -0.70 -7.87 12.61
N ALA A 213 -0.63 -7.49 11.33
CA ALA A 213 -0.12 -8.37 10.28
C ALA A 213 1.32 -8.81 10.55
N GLU A 214 2.19 -7.87 10.95
CA GLU A 214 3.62 -8.10 11.22
C GLU A 214 3.91 -9.14 12.32
N LYS A 215 2.91 -9.46 13.16
CA LYS A 215 3.02 -10.49 14.21
C LYS A 215 3.01 -11.92 13.64
N ASP A 216 2.53 -12.10 12.42
CA ASP A 216 2.57 -13.37 11.71
C ASP A 216 3.91 -13.51 10.98
N GLU A 217 4.67 -14.57 11.24
CA GLU A 217 5.92 -14.83 10.52
C GLU A 217 5.68 -15.07 9.02
N GLY A 218 4.51 -15.58 8.65
CA GLY A 218 4.15 -15.86 7.25
C GLY A 218 4.09 -14.61 6.37
N ILE A 219 3.79 -13.43 6.91
CA ILE A 219 3.74 -12.19 6.12
C ILE A 219 5.12 -11.58 5.87
N LYS A 220 6.13 -11.94 6.67
CA LYS A 220 7.45 -11.29 6.62
C LYS A 220 8.25 -11.62 5.37
N SER A 221 7.88 -12.63 4.61
CA SER A 221 8.44 -12.89 3.29
C SER A 221 7.81 -12.02 2.19
N ASN A 222 6.63 -11.43 2.42
CA ASN A 222 5.89 -10.69 1.42
C ASN A 222 6.46 -9.27 1.22
N PRO A 223 7.03 -8.94 0.04
CA PRO A 223 7.58 -7.62 -0.23
C PRO A 223 6.51 -6.51 -0.30
N ASP A 224 5.32 -6.82 -0.82
CA ASP A 224 4.20 -5.88 -0.97
C ASP A 224 3.64 -5.41 0.38
N PHE A 225 3.77 -6.25 1.42
CA PHE A 225 3.42 -5.88 2.79
C PHE A 225 4.26 -4.69 3.27
N TYR A 226 5.58 -4.81 3.15
CA TYR A 226 6.51 -3.76 3.56
C TYR A 226 6.34 -2.50 2.72
N PHE A 227 6.18 -2.66 1.41
CA PHE A 227 5.99 -1.54 0.50
C PHE A 227 4.73 -0.74 0.83
N ASN A 228 3.57 -1.40 0.93
CA ASN A 228 2.30 -0.70 1.19
C ASN A 228 2.23 -0.11 2.61
N SER A 229 2.83 -0.78 3.60
CA SER A 229 2.98 -0.23 4.95
C SER A 229 3.89 1.01 4.96
N ALA A 230 4.98 0.98 4.19
CA ALA A 230 5.89 2.12 4.04
C ALA A 230 5.22 3.32 3.35
N ILE A 231 4.36 3.08 2.34
CA ILE A 231 3.57 4.15 1.69
C ILE A 231 2.65 4.85 2.69
N ALA A 232 1.95 4.09 3.54
CA ALA A 232 1.09 4.67 4.58
C ALA A 232 1.90 5.49 5.61
N ASN A 233 3.06 4.98 6.03
CA ASN A 233 3.97 5.69 6.94
C ASN A 233 4.56 6.95 6.29
N LYS A 234 4.97 6.89 5.02
CA LYS A 234 5.48 8.03 4.27
C LYS A 234 4.42 9.13 4.19
N TYR A 235 3.17 8.76 3.87
CA TYR A 235 2.08 9.72 3.80
C TYR A 235 1.81 10.38 5.16
N LEU A 236 1.90 9.61 6.24
CA LEU A 236 1.82 10.12 7.61
C LEU A 236 3.11 10.77 8.10
N GLU A 237 4.12 11.00 7.26
CA GLU A 237 5.42 11.59 7.62
C GLU A 237 6.16 10.85 8.74
N ASN A 238 5.89 9.55 8.90
CA ASN A 238 6.63 8.65 9.78
C ASN A 238 7.89 8.16 9.04
N TYR A 239 8.84 9.07 8.79
CA TYR A 239 9.94 8.85 7.84
C TYR A 239 10.80 7.63 8.18
N GLU A 240 11.15 7.40 9.45
CA GLU A 240 11.97 6.25 9.86
C GLU A 240 11.28 4.93 9.51
N ARG A 241 10.00 4.78 9.88
CA ARG A 241 9.20 3.58 9.54
C ARG A 241 9.01 3.42 8.04
N ALA A 242 8.85 4.50 7.30
CA ALA A 242 8.76 4.47 5.85
C ALA A 242 10.09 3.98 5.22
N LEU A 243 11.22 4.54 5.64
CA LEU A 243 12.55 4.18 5.16
C LEU A 243 12.87 2.71 5.44
N SER A 244 12.66 2.24 6.67
CA SER A 244 12.85 0.82 7.04
C SER A 244 11.95 -0.11 6.23
N GLY A 245 10.69 0.27 6.02
CA GLY A 245 9.74 -0.53 5.24
C GLY A 245 10.13 -0.61 3.76
N PHE A 246 10.51 0.51 3.13
CA PHE A 246 10.96 0.49 1.74
C PHE A 246 12.29 -0.28 1.57
N GLU A 247 13.22 -0.18 2.51
CA GLU A 247 14.46 -0.97 2.48
C GLU A 247 14.16 -2.48 2.64
N ALA A 248 13.23 -2.84 3.52
CA ALA A 248 12.76 -4.21 3.70
C ALA A 248 12.03 -4.77 2.46
N ALA A 249 11.31 -3.91 1.71
CA ALA A 249 10.69 -4.26 0.44
C ALA A 249 11.74 -4.43 -0.67
N ALA A 250 12.67 -3.47 -0.82
CA ALA A 250 13.72 -3.47 -1.84
C ALA A 250 14.65 -4.69 -1.72
N SER A 251 14.95 -5.12 -0.49
CA SER A 251 15.75 -6.32 -0.24
C SER A 251 15.05 -7.63 -0.61
N LYS A 252 13.71 -7.62 -0.71
CA LYS A 252 12.90 -8.82 -1.04
C LYS A 252 12.49 -8.86 -2.50
N ASP A 253 12.01 -7.75 -3.04
CA ASP A 253 11.68 -7.59 -4.47
C ASP A 253 12.29 -6.28 -5.00
N PRO A 254 13.44 -6.35 -5.68
CA PRO A 254 14.05 -5.21 -6.34
C PRO A 254 13.13 -4.53 -7.38
N GLY A 255 12.19 -5.28 -7.96
CA GLY A 255 11.25 -4.81 -8.98
C GLY A 255 10.09 -3.96 -8.45
N LEU A 256 10.03 -3.66 -7.15
CA LEU A 256 9.07 -2.71 -6.56
C LEU A 256 9.51 -1.25 -6.64
N ASN A 257 10.73 -0.97 -7.11
CA ASN A 257 11.33 0.38 -7.10
C ASN A 257 11.33 1.01 -5.69
N ALA A 258 11.34 0.18 -4.64
CA ALA A 258 11.33 0.65 -3.26
C ALA A 258 12.62 1.38 -2.88
N ALA A 259 13.76 1.02 -3.52
CA ALA A 259 15.02 1.74 -3.36
C ALA A 259 14.93 3.20 -3.81
N ASP A 260 14.18 3.48 -4.89
CA ASP A 260 13.94 4.85 -5.35
C ASP A 260 13.13 5.63 -4.32
N GLU A 261 12.13 5.01 -3.70
CA GLU A 261 11.35 5.65 -2.62
C GLU A 261 12.21 5.97 -1.38
N VAL A 262 13.16 5.09 -1.02
CA VAL A 262 14.18 5.40 0.01
C VAL A 262 14.98 6.63 -0.39
N GLN A 263 15.51 6.68 -1.61
CA GLN A 263 16.34 7.78 -2.06
C GLN A 263 15.58 9.11 -2.09
N LYS A 264 14.31 9.10 -2.51
CA LYS A 264 13.45 10.30 -2.49
C LYS A 264 13.25 10.86 -1.09
N ILE A 265 13.02 10.00 -0.09
CA ILE A 265 12.87 10.44 1.31
C ILE A 265 14.21 10.97 1.85
N VAL A 266 15.32 10.26 1.62
CA VAL A 266 16.65 10.70 2.07
C VAL A 266 17.02 12.04 1.44
N ASN A 267 16.79 12.22 0.13
CA ASN A 267 17.04 13.48 -0.57
C ASN A 267 16.20 14.64 0.01
N LEU A 268 14.93 14.39 0.36
CA LEU A 268 14.09 15.38 1.03
C LEU A 268 14.68 15.79 2.38
N LEU A 269 15.03 14.81 3.23
CA LEU A 269 15.59 15.07 4.57
C LEU A 269 16.94 15.79 4.50
N ASP A 270 17.81 15.38 3.58
CA ASP A 270 19.08 16.05 3.30
C ASP A 270 18.88 17.49 2.82
N ASN A 271 17.90 17.75 1.95
CA ASN A 271 17.58 19.10 1.50
C ASN A 271 17.08 19.97 2.66
N VAL A 272 16.22 19.43 3.54
CA VAL A 272 15.73 20.12 4.74
C VAL A 272 16.89 20.50 5.66
N ASP A 273 17.75 19.54 6.03
CA ASP A 273 18.88 19.76 6.94
C ASP A 273 19.89 20.76 6.35
N ASN A 274 20.22 20.63 5.07
CA ASN A 274 21.13 21.56 4.39
C ASN A 274 20.58 23.00 4.35
N LEU A 275 19.28 23.17 4.08
CA LEU A 275 18.66 24.49 4.06
C LEU A 275 18.67 25.13 5.46
N LEU A 276 18.32 24.35 6.49
CA LEU A 276 18.33 24.79 7.89
C LEU A 276 19.74 25.18 8.37
N ARG A 277 20.79 24.47 7.95
CA ARG A 277 22.18 24.74 8.36
C ARG A 277 22.85 25.87 7.58
N VAL A 278 22.72 25.89 6.26
CA VAL A 278 23.58 26.71 5.37
C VAL A 278 22.92 28.01 4.95
N HIS A 279 21.60 28.02 4.76
CA HIS A 279 20.90 29.10 4.05
C HIS A 279 20.08 30.02 4.97
N VAL A 280 19.96 29.65 6.23
CA VAL A 280 19.22 30.37 7.27
C VAL A 280 20.17 31.37 7.94
N ARG A 281 20.48 32.47 7.24
CA ARG A 281 21.26 33.59 7.80
C ARG A 281 20.39 34.42 8.74
N ALA A 282 20.78 34.55 10.01
CA ALA A 282 20.03 35.26 11.06
C ALA A 282 19.49 36.63 10.60
N LYS A 283 20.31 37.45 9.92
CA LYS A 283 19.89 38.77 9.43
C LYS A 283 18.74 38.72 8.42
N ARG A 284 18.72 37.73 7.53
CA ARG A 284 17.64 37.56 6.54
C ARG A 284 16.35 37.09 7.22
N ILE A 285 16.44 36.18 8.18
CA ILE A 285 15.29 35.70 8.96
C ILE A 285 14.67 36.87 9.73
N ALA A 286 15.49 37.63 10.48
CA ALA A 286 15.03 38.77 11.26
C ALA A 286 14.31 39.81 10.38
N ALA A 287 14.87 40.10 9.19
CA ALA A 287 14.23 41.02 8.24
C ALA A 287 12.88 40.50 7.72
N LEU A 288 12.78 39.20 7.42
CA LEU A 288 11.52 38.59 6.93
C LEU A 288 10.49 38.45 8.06
N ALA A 289 10.89 38.00 9.25
CA ALA A 289 10.03 37.92 10.43
C ALA A 289 9.45 39.30 10.79
N ALA A 290 10.27 40.36 10.74
CA ALA A 290 9.82 41.73 10.97
C ALA A 290 8.87 42.27 9.87
N SER A 291 8.84 41.63 8.70
CA SER A 291 7.95 42.01 7.58
C SER A 291 6.58 41.34 7.62
N LEU A 292 6.32 40.46 8.61
CA LEU A 292 5.01 39.85 8.79
C LEU A 292 3.96 40.92 9.12
N ALA A 293 2.94 41.03 8.28
CA ALA A 293 1.82 41.92 8.49
C ALA A 293 0.73 41.24 9.30
N ALA A 294 -0.05 42.01 10.07
CA ALA A 294 -1.23 41.47 10.74
C ALA A 294 -2.27 41.03 9.68
N VAL A 295 -2.77 39.79 9.79
CA VAL A 295 -3.84 39.28 8.96
C VAL A 295 -5.14 39.32 9.75
N ASN A 296 -6.17 39.97 9.20
CA ASN A 296 -7.50 39.96 9.79
C ASN A 296 -8.15 38.59 9.54
N LEU A 297 -8.00 37.68 10.50
CA LEU A 297 -8.65 36.38 10.49
C LEU A 297 -10.10 36.50 10.94
N LYS A 298 -10.98 35.73 10.31
CA LYS A 298 -12.34 35.56 10.82
C LYS A 298 -12.27 34.74 12.10
N LEU A 299 -13.04 35.12 13.12
CA LEU A 299 -13.28 34.27 14.29
C LEU A 299 -13.74 32.88 13.81
N PRO A 300 -13.29 31.78 14.45
CA PRO A 300 -12.72 31.71 15.81
C PRO A 300 -11.18 31.71 15.90
N TYR A 301 -10.45 31.95 14.80
CA TYR A 301 -9.00 31.72 14.79
C TYR A 301 -8.22 32.69 15.67
N ARG A 302 -7.30 32.14 16.49
CA ARG A 302 -6.30 32.89 17.24
C ARG A 302 -4.91 32.66 16.64
N THR A 303 -4.24 33.75 16.26
CA THR A 303 -2.85 33.69 15.81
C THR A 303 -1.91 33.38 16.97
N VAL A 304 -1.03 32.41 16.78
CA VAL A 304 0.02 31.98 17.71
C VAL A 304 1.33 31.76 16.96
N THR A 305 2.43 31.68 17.70
CA THR A 305 3.76 31.34 17.19
C THR A 305 4.05 29.85 17.36
N MET A 306 5.09 29.36 16.69
CA MET A 306 5.43 27.92 16.64
C MET A 306 5.70 27.31 18.02
N ASP A 307 6.20 28.09 18.97
CA ASP A 307 6.52 27.65 20.33
C ASP A 307 5.29 27.36 21.20
N LEU A 308 4.10 27.79 20.78
CA LEU A 308 2.84 27.57 21.51
C LEU A 308 2.01 26.40 20.96
N LEU A 309 2.49 25.71 19.93
CA LEU A 309 1.81 24.56 19.36
C LEU A 309 2.06 23.29 20.18
N SER A 310 1.05 22.43 20.21
CA SER A 310 1.15 21.08 20.75
C SER A 310 1.31 20.05 19.62
N GLU A 311 1.98 18.93 19.90
CA GLU A 311 2.14 17.83 18.94
C GLU A 311 0.78 17.38 18.39
N GLY A 312 0.65 17.29 17.07
CA GLY A 312 -0.59 16.94 16.38
C GLY A 312 -1.45 18.14 15.98
N LEU A 313 -2.77 17.92 15.85
CA LEU A 313 -3.72 18.90 15.31
C LEU A 313 -4.08 19.99 16.33
N ASN A 314 -3.80 21.25 15.99
CA ASN A 314 -4.12 22.41 16.82
C ASN A 314 -5.33 23.17 16.27
N ARG A 315 -6.54 22.80 16.70
CA ARG A 315 -7.80 23.39 16.21
C ARG A 315 -7.95 24.85 16.62
N THR A 316 -8.56 25.66 15.75
CA THR A 316 -8.86 27.09 15.95
C THR A 316 -7.64 27.98 16.18
N LEU A 317 -6.44 27.45 15.90
CA LEU A 317 -5.21 28.23 15.92
C LEU A 317 -4.76 28.54 14.49
N ALA A 318 -4.05 29.66 14.36
CA ALA A 318 -3.42 30.08 13.13
C ALA A 318 -1.94 30.41 13.37
N VAL A 319 -1.09 30.07 12.42
CA VAL A 319 0.35 30.41 12.47
C VAL A 319 0.70 31.21 11.23
N ASP A 320 1.26 32.40 11.44
CA ASP A 320 1.77 33.24 10.37
C ASP A 320 3.26 32.98 10.14
N GLY A 321 3.66 32.82 8.88
CA GLY A 321 5.06 32.62 8.53
C GLY A 321 5.43 33.19 7.17
N LYS A 322 6.70 33.56 7.01
CA LYS A 322 7.28 33.98 5.73
C LYS A 322 7.98 32.82 5.04
N VAL A 323 7.70 32.63 3.76
CA VAL A 323 8.35 31.60 2.95
C VAL A 323 9.80 32.00 2.67
N LEU A 324 10.74 31.19 3.17
CA LEU A 324 12.17 31.36 2.92
C LEU A 324 12.58 30.69 1.61
N PHE A 325 12.20 29.43 1.44
CA PHE A 325 12.58 28.59 0.31
C PHE A 325 11.49 27.57 -0.04
N PHE A 326 11.40 27.23 -1.31
CA PHE A 326 10.73 26.01 -1.76
C PHE A 326 11.73 24.85 -1.69
N ILE A 327 11.33 23.74 -1.06
CA ILE A 327 12.16 22.55 -0.89
C ILE A 327 11.80 21.60 -2.02
N ARG A 328 12.76 21.34 -2.91
CA ARG A 328 12.53 20.43 -4.04
C ARG A 328 12.41 18.99 -3.52
N SER A 329 11.33 18.33 -3.92
CA SER A 329 11.08 16.91 -3.70
C SER A 329 10.64 16.25 -5.00
N GLU A 330 11.00 14.99 -5.18
CA GLU A 330 10.56 14.18 -6.32
C GLU A 330 9.15 13.63 -6.05
N GLY A 331 8.13 14.38 -6.47
CA GLY A 331 6.73 14.03 -6.30
C GLY A 331 5.80 15.24 -6.56
N VAL A 332 4.53 14.96 -6.86
CA VAL A 332 3.52 16.02 -7.08
C VAL A 332 2.94 16.54 -5.75
N ALA A 333 2.93 15.71 -4.71
CA ALA A 333 2.45 16.07 -3.38
C ALA A 333 3.13 15.22 -2.29
N PRO A 334 3.26 15.75 -1.06
CA PRO A 334 3.02 17.16 -0.74
C PRO A 334 4.12 18.07 -1.30
N LEU A 335 3.83 19.37 -1.33
CA LEU A 335 4.84 20.39 -1.56
C LEU A 335 5.49 20.76 -0.23
N TYR A 336 6.79 21.03 -0.26
CA TYR A 336 7.57 21.36 0.93
C TYR A 336 8.11 22.78 0.85
N TYR A 337 7.96 23.55 1.93
CA TYR A 337 8.48 24.91 2.05
C TYR A 337 9.19 25.09 3.38
N LEU A 338 10.25 25.89 3.40
CA LEU A 338 10.85 26.36 4.64
C LEU A 338 10.29 27.73 4.97
N LEU A 339 9.76 27.90 6.18
CA LEU A 339 9.19 29.16 6.67
C LEU A 339 9.93 29.65 7.93
N CYS A 340 9.69 30.93 8.28
CA CYS A 340 9.95 31.44 9.63
C CYS A 340 8.76 32.22 10.18
N ASP A 341 8.46 32.08 11.47
CA ASP A 341 7.44 32.86 12.17
C ASP A 341 7.99 34.20 12.71
N SER A 342 7.16 34.96 13.43
CA SER A 342 7.55 36.23 14.04
C SER A 342 8.60 36.09 15.15
N ASN A 343 8.70 34.92 15.78
CA ASN A 343 9.74 34.59 16.77
C ASN A 343 11.04 34.12 16.12
N GLN A 344 11.15 34.21 14.79
CA GLN A 344 12.29 33.75 14.00
C GLN A 344 12.51 32.23 14.09
N THR A 345 11.50 31.47 14.52
CA THR A 345 11.54 30.01 14.52
C THR A 345 11.38 29.52 13.08
N CYS A 346 12.36 28.80 12.57
CA CYS A 346 12.27 28.13 11.27
C CYS A 346 11.55 26.79 11.39
N PHE A 347 10.70 26.49 10.41
CA PHE A 347 9.96 25.24 10.35
C PHE A 347 9.62 24.86 8.91
N VAL A 348 9.40 23.56 8.68
CA VAL A 348 9.02 23.00 7.39
C VAL A 348 7.50 22.96 7.28
N LEU A 349 6.94 23.43 6.18
CA LEU A 349 5.55 23.23 5.81
C LEU A 349 5.46 22.09 4.80
N SER A 350 4.72 21.03 5.11
CA SER A 350 4.22 20.06 4.14
C SER A 350 2.76 20.41 3.80
N ILE A 351 2.47 20.68 2.54
CA ILE A 351 1.13 21.05 2.10
C ILE A 351 0.63 20.16 0.96
N TYR A 352 -0.55 19.60 1.16
CA TYR A 352 -1.27 18.81 0.18
C TYR A 352 -2.30 19.66 -0.56
N GLY A 353 -2.69 19.18 -1.74
CA GLY A 353 -3.81 19.75 -2.47
C GLY A 353 -3.59 21.13 -3.09
N VAL A 354 -2.36 21.64 -3.15
CA VAL A 354 -2.02 22.96 -3.72
C VAL A 354 -1.11 22.79 -4.93
N ARG A 355 -1.29 23.63 -5.97
CA ARG A 355 -0.38 23.67 -7.12
C ARG A 355 0.96 24.34 -6.78
N GLN A 356 2.04 23.84 -7.38
CA GLN A 356 3.41 24.31 -7.10
C GLN A 356 3.65 25.79 -7.41
N ASP A 357 2.92 26.38 -8.37
CA ASP A 357 3.09 27.77 -8.82
C ASP A 357 2.40 28.81 -7.92
N VAL A 358 1.64 28.36 -6.93
CA VAL A 358 0.76 29.20 -6.08
C VAL A 358 1.54 29.92 -4.98
N ILE A 359 2.48 29.24 -4.33
CA ILE A 359 3.26 29.77 -3.20
C ILE A 359 4.69 30.06 -3.65
N LYS A 360 5.16 31.29 -3.42
CA LYS A 360 6.48 31.77 -3.84
C LYS A 360 7.34 32.19 -2.66
N GLY A 361 8.65 32.28 -2.88
CA GLY A 361 9.58 32.81 -1.89
C GLY A 361 9.24 34.25 -1.50
N GLY A 362 9.20 34.53 -0.21
CA GLY A 362 8.84 35.84 0.36
C GLY A 362 7.35 36.03 0.64
N ASP A 363 6.48 35.13 0.17
CA ASP A 363 5.05 35.16 0.50
C ASP A 363 4.85 35.01 2.01
N GLN A 364 3.81 35.68 2.53
CA GLN A 364 3.30 35.45 3.87
C GLN A 364 2.20 34.40 3.82
N LEU A 365 2.35 33.33 4.59
CA LEU A 365 1.33 32.30 4.73
C LEU A 365 0.69 32.40 6.11
N THR A 366 -0.63 32.28 6.16
CA THR A 366 -1.36 32.00 7.39
C THR A 366 -1.85 30.56 7.32
N LEU A 367 -1.40 29.73 8.26
CA LEU A 367 -1.67 28.29 8.33
C LEU A 367 -2.74 28.03 9.39
N LEU A 368 -3.91 27.53 8.98
CA LEU A 368 -5.07 27.30 9.82
C LEU A 368 -5.14 25.85 10.29
N ASP A 369 -5.56 25.66 11.54
CA ASP A 369 -5.67 24.33 12.16
C ASP A 369 -4.40 23.48 11.97
N PRO A 370 -3.20 24.02 12.28
CA PRO A 370 -1.94 23.38 11.91
C PRO A 370 -1.76 22.05 12.63
N CYS A 371 -1.36 21.02 11.87
CA CYS A 371 -0.88 19.76 12.44
C CYS A 371 0.63 19.88 12.67
N PHE A 372 1.03 20.18 13.90
CA PHE A 372 2.41 20.42 14.27
C PHE A 372 3.13 19.10 14.60
N ARG A 373 4.41 19.00 14.24
CA ARG A 373 5.30 17.93 14.68
C ARG A 373 6.71 18.43 15.00
N ASP A 374 7.29 17.87 16.05
CA ASP A 374 8.73 17.90 16.26
C ASP A 374 9.36 16.64 15.63
N VAL A 375 9.91 16.78 14.44
CA VAL A 375 10.47 15.65 13.68
C VAL A 375 11.88 15.38 14.17
N ASP A 376 12.07 14.17 14.69
CA ASP A 376 13.35 13.60 15.08
C ASP A 376 13.48 12.24 14.36
N VAL A 377 14.41 12.16 13.41
CA VAL A 377 14.60 10.98 12.56
C VAL A 377 16.07 10.63 12.52
N SER A 378 16.39 9.37 12.86
CA SER A 378 17.72 8.82 12.68
C SER A 378 17.70 7.78 11.56
N TRP A 379 18.53 7.98 10.54
CA TRP A 379 18.63 7.05 9.42
C TRP A 379 20.09 6.82 9.05
N LYS A 380 20.55 5.57 9.23
CA LYS A 380 21.95 5.18 9.07
C LYS A 380 22.84 6.07 9.94
N GLU A 381 23.82 6.75 9.36
CA GLU A 381 24.76 7.60 10.09
C GLU A 381 24.30 9.07 10.21
N LYS A 382 23.08 9.39 9.76
CA LYS A 382 22.54 10.76 9.76
C LYS A 382 21.39 10.90 10.76
N HIS A 383 21.32 12.08 11.35
CA HIS A 383 20.27 12.48 12.28
C HIS A 383 19.67 13.80 11.79
N TYR A 384 18.34 13.83 11.65
CA TYR A 384 17.58 14.96 11.15
C TYR A 384 16.62 15.42 12.24
N GLN A 385 16.70 16.70 12.59
CA GLN A 385 15.81 17.30 13.58
C GLN A 385 15.24 18.61 13.05
N PHE A 386 13.92 18.72 12.99
CA PHE A 386 13.25 19.95 12.55
C PHE A 386 11.78 20.00 13.00
N LYS A 387 11.28 21.22 13.18
CA LYS A 387 9.85 21.46 13.40
C LYS A 387 9.10 21.44 12.06
N SER A 388 7.93 20.84 12.01
CA SER A 388 7.06 20.89 10.85
C SER A 388 5.61 21.23 11.16
N ILE A 389 4.93 21.79 10.17
CA ILE A 389 3.47 21.89 10.09
C ILE A 389 3.03 21.16 8.84
N ARG A 390 2.04 20.29 9.00
CA ARG A 390 1.33 19.64 7.91
C ARG A 390 -0.04 20.26 7.71
N LEU A 391 -0.39 20.54 6.45
CA LEU A 391 -1.73 20.93 6.02
C LEU A 391 -2.24 19.95 4.95
N ASP A 392 -3.41 19.36 5.19
CA ASP A 392 -4.01 18.37 4.28
C ASP A 392 -4.83 19.04 3.16
N PHE A 393 -5.25 20.29 3.39
CA PHE A 393 -6.17 21.00 2.50
C PHE A 393 -5.69 22.39 2.13
N TYR A 394 -6.04 22.83 0.92
CA TYR A 394 -5.71 24.17 0.44
C TYR A 394 -6.52 25.26 1.16
N GLU A 395 -7.69 24.92 1.71
CA GLU A 395 -8.51 25.82 2.53
C GLU A 395 -7.84 26.20 3.85
N GLN A 396 -6.86 25.40 4.30
CA GLN A 396 -6.10 25.67 5.52
C GLN A 396 -4.97 26.69 5.32
N VAL A 397 -4.80 27.24 4.13
CA VAL A 397 -3.75 28.25 3.87
C VAL A 397 -4.31 29.52 3.25
N LEU A 398 -3.88 30.65 3.79
CA LEU A 398 -4.02 31.95 3.15
C LEU A 398 -2.65 32.40 2.66
N VAL A 399 -2.58 32.82 1.39
CA VAL A 399 -1.36 33.37 0.80
C VAL A 399 -1.52 34.89 0.69
N ASN A 400 -0.63 35.62 1.37
CA ASN A 400 -0.65 37.07 1.48
C ASN A 400 -2.03 37.61 1.93
N GLY A 401 -2.63 36.93 2.92
CA GLY A 401 -3.93 37.27 3.50
C GLY A 401 -5.15 36.88 2.65
N LYS A 402 -4.96 36.16 1.54
CA LYS A 402 -6.06 35.72 0.66
C LYS A 402 -6.20 34.20 0.68
N ALA A 403 -7.42 33.71 0.82
CA ALA A 403 -7.73 32.30 0.66
C ALA A 403 -7.46 31.85 -0.78
N LEU A 404 -7.01 30.60 -0.93
CA LEU A 404 -6.81 30.00 -2.23
C LEU A 404 -8.15 29.66 -2.91
N THR A 405 -8.18 29.76 -4.23
CA THR A 405 -9.35 29.43 -5.05
C THR A 405 -9.32 27.95 -5.48
N PRO A 406 -10.47 27.33 -5.82
CA PRO A 406 -10.50 25.94 -6.28
C PRO A 406 -9.64 25.66 -7.53
N GLN A 407 -9.38 26.67 -8.38
CA GLN A 407 -8.51 26.55 -9.55
C GLN A 407 -7.03 26.38 -9.19
N GLN A 408 -6.67 26.74 -7.96
CA GLN A 408 -5.32 26.65 -7.41
C GLN A 408 -5.09 25.33 -6.65
N ALA A 409 -6.13 24.50 -6.53
CA ALA A 409 -6.09 23.21 -5.85
C ALA A 409 -5.74 22.05 -6.81
N ILE A 410 -5.19 20.97 -6.26
CA ILE A 410 -4.95 19.69 -6.95
C ILE A 410 -5.66 18.58 -6.17
N ARG A 411 -6.34 17.65 -6.85
CA ARG A 411 -6.77 16.39 -6.22
C ARG A 411 -5.66 15.35 -6.34
N THR A 412 -5.12 14.87 -5.23
CA THR A 412 -4.16 13.76 -5.23
C THR A 412 -4.89 12.45 -4.94
N SER A 413 -4.77 11.46 -5.82
CA SER A 413 -5.24 10.08 -5.57
C SER A 413 -4.05 9.14 -5.58
N ILE A 414 -3.82 8.41 -4.49
CA ILE A 414 -2.83 7.33 -4.39
C ILE A 414 -3.60 6.02 -4.22
N TYR A 415 -3.26 5.00 -5.02
CA TYR A 415 -3.85 3.66 -4.90
C TYR A 415 -2.81 2.71 -4.31
N ALA A 416 -3.23 1.81 -3.41
CA ALA A 416 -2.35 0.74 -2.93
C ALA A 416 -1.93 -0.13 -4.11
N GLN A 417 -0.63 -0.40 -4.23
CA GLN A 417 -0.14 -1.26 -5.30
C GLN A 417 -0.54 -2.71 -5.04
N HIS A 418 -0.91 -3.41 -6.10
CA HIS A 418 -1.07 -4.84 -6.14
C HIS A 418 -0.62 -5.33 -7.51
N LYS A 419 0.45 -6.13 -7.55
CA LYS A 419 0.78 -6.92 -8.74
C LYS A 419 -0.03 -8.23 -8.63
N PRO A 420 -0.96 -8.51 -9.55
CA PRO A 420 -1.75 -9.75 -9.54
C PRO A 420 -0.92 -11.02 -9.78
#